data_AF-A0AAE2ASE3-F1
#
_entry.id   AF-A0AAE2ASE3-F1
#
_cell.length_a   1.000
_cell.length_b   1.000
_cell.length_c   1.000
_cell.angle_alpha   90.00
_cell.angle_beta   90.00
_cell.angle_gamma   90.00
#
_symmetry.space_group_name_H-M   'P 1'
#
loop_
_entity.id
_entity.type
_entity.pdbx_description
1 polymer ?
#
loop_
_entity_poly.entity_id
_entity_poly.type
_entity_poly.pdbx_seq_one_letter_code
_entity_poly.pdbx_strand_id
1 'polypeptide(L)'
;MSDNQIPQASPPRALRWALAGSVVLMIGAGGLFWYASNMAAAKRQHNHDEIVVNIHPHSCEPNALTVPAGRASFRIVNRSERAVEWEILDGVLVVEERENIAPGLSQVINANLQPGDYAITCGLLSNPRGTLHVTPTAASDAAAKAKPSMVAFVGPLSEFRVYLAVQGSALIKAVTALDQAIASGDLAQAQAAYLPARAAYQRLAPAAQRLAELDNHINARADYFEKREQDPGFVGFHRLEYALFQQRTLDDVAPIAQRLLADVTTLKQQLLAQSLPPEQLVSIVVRNLNSLADVRAGSGEEERYSHSDLNGFAANGQTAHKVVDLLRPMLSKSAADVLAKVDQALGDFDSQLDALKSADGYVSYDAVTSAQRQQIAAKAKALATALDGIDPALGLSGL
;
A
#
# COMPACT_ATOMS: atom_id res chain seq x y z
N MET A 1 -95.99 37.89 19.04
CA MET A 1 -95.78 37.05 17.84
C MET A 1 -95.79 37.97 16.64
N SER A 2 -94.63 38.21 16.04
CA SER A 2 -94.42 38.49 14.61
C SER A 2 -92.92 38.48 14.36
N ASP A 3 -92.52 37.71 13.36
CA ASP A 3 -91.17 37.20 13.10
C ASP A 3 -90.06 38.25 12.92
N ASN A 4 -88.92 37.96 13.53
CA ASN A 4 -87.66 38.64 13.26
C ASN A 4 -86.93 37.86 12.13
N GLN A 5 -87.26 38.15 10.88
CA GLN A 5 -86.53 37.59 9.73
C GLN A 5 -85.17 38.29 9.59
N ILE A 6 -84.11 37.57 9.95
CA ILE A 6 -82.73 37.94 9.63
C ILE A 6 -82.56 37.82 8.10
N PRO A 7 -82.07 38.86 7.39
CA PRO A 7 -81.86 38.77 5.96
C PRO A 7 -80.72 37.79 5.66
N GLN A 8 -81.04 36.69 4.96
CA GLN A 8 -80.03 35.84 4.33
C GLN A 8 -79.37 36.63 3.19
N ALA A 9 -78.23 37.24 3.48
CA ALA A 9 -77.37 37.84 2.47
C ALA A 9 -76.90 36.73 1.52
N SER A 10 -77.40 36.77 0.27
CA SER A 10 -76.88 35.90 -0.79
C SER A 10 -75.40 36.22 -0.99
N PRO A 11 -74.49 35.22 -1.02
CA PRO A 11 -73.08 35.49 -1.21
C PRO A 11 -72.89 36.26 -2.52
N PRO A 12 -72.03 37.29 -2.54
CA PRO A 12 -71.85 38.15 -3.70
C PRO A 12 -71.48 37.29 -4.91
N ARG A 13 -72.04 37.60 -6.09
CA ARG A 13 -71.81 36.83 -7.33
C ARG A 13 -70.32 36.59 -7.61
N ALA A 14 -69.46 37.53 -7.22
CA ALA A 14 -68.01 37.41 -7.28
C ALA A 14 -67.46 36.19 -6.50
N LEU A 15 -68.01 35.87 -5.32
CA LEU A 15 -67.59 34.72 -4.51
C LEU A 15 -67.95 33.39 -5.18
N ARG A 16 -69.10 33.32 -5.87
CA ARG A 16 -69.50 32.13 -6.64
C ARG A 16 -68.59 31.89 -7.85
N TRP A 17 -68.21 32.95 -8.55
CA TRP A 17 -67.25 32.88 -9.65
C TRP A 17 -65.83 32.54 -9.17
N ALA A 18 -65.41 33.06 -8.02
CA ALA A 18 -64.14 32.70 -7.40
C ALA A 18 -64.10 31.21 -7.00
N LEU A 19 -65.18 30.68 -6.44
CA LEU A 19 -65.31 29.26 -6.09
C LEU A 19 -65.28 28.38 -7.35
N ALA A 20 -66.03 28.72 -8.38
CA ALA A 20 -65.99 28.00 -9.66
C ALA A 20 -64.59 28.03 -10.29
N GLY A 21 -63.92 29.20 -10.25
CA GLY A 21 -62.52 29.34 -10.69
C GLY A 21 -61.55 28.45 -9.90
N SER A 22 -61.70 28.38 -8.58
CA SER A 22 -60.85 27.52 -7.73
C SER A 22 -61.06 26.03 -7.99
N VAL A 23 -62.29 25.60 -8.28
CA VAL A 23 -62.59 24.20 -8.61
C VAL A 23 -61.98 23.84 -9.97
N VAL A 24 -62.09 24.72 -10.97
CA VAL A 24 -61.46 24.52 -12.29
C VAL A 24 -59.93 24.46 -12.16
N LEU A 25 -59.33 25.35 -11.35
CA LEU A 25 -57.89 25.32 -11.08
C LEU A 25 -57.46 24.03 -10.38
N MET A 26 -58.22 23.53 -9.40
CA MET A 26 -57.91 22.27 -8.73
C MET A 26 -58.02 21.07 -9.68
N ILE A 27 -59.02 21.02 -10.55
CA ILE A 27 -59.15 19.96 -11.57
C ILE A 27 -57.98 20.04 -12.56
N GLY A 28 -57.62 21.24 -13.02
CA GLY A 28 -56.47 21.46 -13.90
C GLY A 28 -55.15 21.03 -13.25
N ALA A 29 -54.94 21.39 -11.99
CA ALA A 29 -53.76 20.97 -11.22
C ALA A 29 -53.73 19.45 -11.00
N GLY A 30 -54.87 18.83 -10.69
CA GLY A 30 -54.99 17.37 -10.57
C GLY A 30 -54.69 16.64 -11.87
N GLY A 31 -55.16 17.17 -13.01
CA GLY A 31 -54.86 16.65 -14.34
C GLY A 31 -53.39 16.77 -14.71
N LEU A 32 -52.77 17.92 -14.43
CA LEU A 32 -51.33 18.13 -14.63
C LEU A 32 -50.48 17.22 -13.73
N PHE A 33 -50.87 17.05 -12.47
CA PHE A 33 -50.20 16.14 -11.54
C PHE A 33 -50.31 14.69 -12.00
N TRP A 34 -51.49 14.24 -12.43
CA TRP A 34 -51.69 12.90 -12.97
C TRP A 34 -50.86 12.67 -14.24
N TYR A 35 -50.84 13.64 -15.16
CA TYR A 35 -50.05 13.57 -16.39
C TYR A 35 -48.54 13.54 -16.09
N ALA A 36 -48.04 14.42 -15.23
CA ALA A 36 -46.65 14.43 -14.80
C ALA A 36 -46.26 13.13 -14.07
N SER A 37 -47.15 12.58 -13.24
CA SER A 37 -46.93 11.30 -12.53
C SER A 37 -46.85 10.12 -13.51
N ASN A 38 -47.71 10.07 -14.53
CA ASN A 38 -47.65 9.04 -15.58
C ASN A 38 -46.41 9.17 -16.47
N MET A 39 -46.00 10.39 -16.82
CA MET A 39 -44.74 10.61 -17.55
C MET A 39 -43.51 10.21 -16.72
N ALA A 40 -43.52 10.51 -15.41
CA ALA A 40 -42.47 10.06 -14.51
C ALA A 40 -42.46 8.53 -14.39
N ALA A 41 -43.63 7.87 -14.36
CA ALA A 41 -43.73 6.42 -14.40
C ALA A 41 -43.22 5.80 -15.72
N ALA A 42 -43.47 6.45 -16.86
CA ALA A 42 -42.92 6.03 -18.15
C ALA A 42 -41.39 6.18 -18.22
N LYS A 43 -40.81 7.24 -17.64
CA LYS A 43 -39.35 7.39 -17.48
C LYS A 43 -38.71 6.39 -16.51
N ARG A 44 -39.51 5.71 -15.67
CA ARG A 44 -39.06 4.59 -14.83
C ARG A 44 -39.07 3.25 -15.57
N GLN A 45 -39.47 3.20 -16.85
CA GLN A 45 -39.31 1.99 -17.66
C GLN A 45 -37.83 1.66 -17.78
N HIS A 46 -37.49 0.42 -17.42
CA HIS A 46 -36.14 -0.12 -17.51
C HIS A 46 -35.57 0.10 -18.90
N ASN A 47 -34.35 0.64 -18.97
CA ASN A 47 -33.51 0.28 -20.11
C ASN A 47 -33.25 -1.23 -20.00
N HIS A 48 -33.35 -1.95 -21.11
CA HIS A 48 -33.25 -3.41 -21.14
C HIS A 48 -31.90 -3.95 -20.60
N ASP A 49 -30.89 -3.08 -20.47
CA ASP A 49 -29.54 -3.43 -20.03
C ASP A 49 -29.29 -3.24 -18.52
N GLU A 50 -30.32 -2.86 -17.74
CA GLU A 50 -30.20 -2.62 -16.29
C GLU A 50 -30.72 -3.81 -15.46
N ILE A 51 -29.93 -4.21 -14.47
CA ILE A 51 -30.29 -5.25 -13.50
C ILE A 51 -31.14 -4.63 -12.40
N VAL A 52 -32.37 -5.12 -12.24
CA VAL A 52 -33.29 -4.61 -11.22
C VAL A 52 -32.97 -5.24 -9.87
N VAL A 53 -32.87 -4.44 -8.82
CA VAL A 53 -32.83 -4.92 -7.44
C VAL A 53 -33.94 -4.21 -6.65
N ASN A 54 -34.92 -4.97 -6.19
CA ASN A 54 -35.99 -4.45 -5.33
C ASN A 54 -35.57 -4.59 -3.87
N ILE A 55 -35.57 -3.48 -3.13
CA ILE A 55 -35.28 -3.48 -1.69
C ILE A 55 -36.60 -3.52 -0.92
N HIS A 56 -36.80 -4.59 -0.16
CA HIS A 56 -37.91 -4.78 0.77
C HIS A 56 -37.46 -4.43 2.20
N PRO A 57 -38.39 -4.35 3.18
CA PRO A 57 -38.04 -3.98 4.55
C PRO A 57 -36.93 -4.84 5.19
N HIS A 58 -36.87 -6.13 4.86
CA HIS A 58 -35.96 -7.10 5.49
C HIS A 58 -35.10 -7.92 4.50
N SER A 59 -35.15 -7.60 3.22
CA SER A 59 -34.46 -8.36 2.17
C SER A 59 -34.34 -7.53 0.89
N CYS A 60 -33.57 -8.02 -0.08
CA CYS A 60 -33.61 -7.53 -1.44
C CYS A 60 -33.87 -8.67 -2.43
N GLU A 61 -34.48 -8.36 -3.57
CA GLU A 61 -34.80 -9.33 -4.62
C GLU A 61 -34.29 -8.83 -5.98
N PRO A 62 -33.41 -9.59 -6.66
CA PRO A 62 -32.75 -10.79 -6.14
C PRO A 62 -31.72 -10.44 -5.03
N ASN A 63 -31.49 -11.36 -4.11
CA ASN A 63 -30.41 -11.27 -3.10
C ASN A 63 -29.14 -12.02 -3.53
N ALA A 64 -29.15 -12.67 -4.69
CA ALA A 64 -28.00 -13.32 -5.31
C ALA A 64 -27.96 -12.92 -6.79
N LEU A 65 -26.88 -12.28 -7.21
CA LEU A 65 -26.71 -11.72 -8.54
C LEU A 65 -25.51 -12.39 -9.22
N THR A 66 -25.60 -12.60 -10.54
CA THR A 66 -24.46 -12.99 -11.36
C THR A 66 -24.37 -12.09 -12.58
N VAL A 67 -23.21 -11.49 -12.82
CA VAL A 67 -22.98 -10.55 -13.94
C VAL A 67 -21.61 -10.80 -14.58
N PRO A 68 -21.42 -10.52 -15.88
CA PRO A 68 -20.09 -10.53 -16.46
C PRO A 68 -19.23 -9.36 -15.96
N ALA A 69 -17.92 -9.58 -15.84
CA ALA A 69 -16.95 -8.52 -15.53
C ALA A 69 -16.94 -7.42 -16.59
N GLY A 70 -16.80 -6.17 -16.13
CA GLY A 70 -16.92 -4.96 -16.93
C GLY A 70 -18.00 -4.02 -16.39
N ARG A 71 -18.54 -3.16 -17.25
CA ARG A 71 -19.60 -2.22 -16.87
C ARG A 71 -20.91 -2.97 -16.63
N ALA A 72 -21.47 -2.81 -15.43
CA ALA A 72 -22.78 -3.27 -15.04
C ALA A 72 -23.61 -2.08 -14.54
N SER A 73 -24.91 -2.08 -14.87
CA SER A 73 -25.86 -1.08 -14.40
C SER A 73 -26.93 -1.73 -13.54
N PHE A 74 -27.10 -1.25 -12.32
CA PHE A 74 -28.09 -1.73 -11.37
C PHE A 74 -29.13 -0.64 -11.13
N ARG A 75 -30.41 -0.97 -11.33
CA ARG A 75 -31.52 -0.12 -10.90
C ARG A 75 -32.03 -0.60 -9.56
N ILE A 76 -31.79 0.20 -8.55
CA ILE A 76 -32.22 -0.06 -7.19
C ILE A 76 -33.58 0.57 -6.98
N VAL A 77 -34.59 -0.26 -6.69
CA VAL A 77 -35.97 0.16 -6.50
C VAL A 77 -36.34 -0.01 -5.04
N ASN A 78 -36.63 1.08 -4.34
CA ASN A 78 -37.02 1.00 -2.94
C ASN A 78 -38.51 0.65 -2.82
N ARG A 79 -38.79 -0.57 -2.36
CA ARG A 79 -40.12 -1.11 -2.06
C ARG A 79 -40.40 -1.15 -0.55
N SER A 80 -39.57 -0.51 0.26
CA SER A 80 -39.75 -0.38 1.70
C SER A 80 -40.41 0.95 2.08
N GLU A 81 -40.68 1.14 3.37
CA GLU A 81 -41.29 2.35 3.92
C GLU A 81 -40.25 3.36 4.45
N ARG A 82 -38.96 3.06 4.34
CA ARG A 82 -37.86 3.93 4.80
C ARG A 82 -36.93 4.30 3.66
N ALA A 83 -36.17 5.38 3.81
CA ALA A 83 -35.05 5.61 2.91
C ALA A 83 -34.00 4.50 3.11
N VAL A 84 -33.39 4.04 2.01
CA VAL A 84 -32.44 2.94 2.00
C VAL A 84 -31.20 3.29 1.20
N GLU A 85 -30.13 2.52 1.43
CA GLU A 85 -28.91 2.54 0.63
C GLU A 85 -28.68 1.18 -0.03
N TRP A 86 -27.87 1.18 -1.09
CA TRP A 86 -27.40 -0.04 -1.73
C TRP A 86 -25.94 0.11 -2.13
N GLU A 87 -25.12 -0.82 -1.66
CA GLU A 87 -23.67 -0.85 -1.82
C GLU A 87 -23.23 -2.19 -2.41
N ILE A 88 -22.16 -2.16 -3.19
CA ILE A 88 -21.36 -3.33 -3.57
C ILE A 88 -20.11 -3.32 -2.70
N LEU A 89 -19.82 -4.44 -2.04
CA LEU A 89 -18.77 -4.56 -1.04
C LEU A 89 -17.75 -5.64 -1.42
N ASP A 90 -16.46 -5.29 -1.33
CA ASP A 90 -15.33 -6.23 -1.36
C ASP A 90 -14.67 -6.26 0.03
N GLY A 91 -15.09 -7.21 0.86
CA GLY A 91 -14.74 -7.25 2.28
C GLY A 91 -15.25 -6.02 3.05
N VAL A 92 -14.34 -5.09 3.36
CA VAL A 92 -14.65 -3.81 4.04
C VAL A 92 -14.67 -2.61 3.09
N LEU A 93 -14.31 -2.81 1.82
CA LEU A 93 -14.26 -1.76 0.81
C LEU A 93 -15.62 -1.59 0.13
N VAL A 94 -16.11 -0.35 0.05
CA VAL A 94 -17.25 0.01 -0.80
C VAL A 94 -16.75 0.19 -2.23
N VAL A 95 -17.20 -0.68 -3.13
CA VAL A 95 -16.86 -0.65 -4.56
C VAL A 95 -17.67 0.43 -5.28
N GLU A 96 -18.96 0.53 -4.96
CA GLU A 96 -19.89 1.52 -5.50
C GLU A 96 -21.14 1.57 -4.61
N GLU A 97 -21.77 2.73 -4.47
CA GLU A 97 -22.91 2.94 -3.57
C GLU A 97 -23.94 3.94 -4.09
N ARG A 98 -25.19 3.84 -3.62
CA ARG A 98 -26.13 4.96 -3.58
C ARG A 98 -26.88 4.99 -2.27
N GLU A 99 -26.90 6.17 -1.67
CA GLU A 99 -27.59 6.44 -0.42
C GLU A 99 -28.96 7.12 -0.64
N ASN A 100 -29.76 7.18 0.44
CA ASN A 100 -30.96 8.01 0.54
C ASN A 100 -32.03 7.77 -0.54
N ILE A 101 -32.17 6.53 -1.00
CA ILE A 101 -33.21 6.14 -1.95
C ILE A 101 -34.54 6.14 -1.20
N ALA A 102 -35.38 7.16 -1.40
CA ALA A 102 -36.65 7.31 -0.68
C ALA A 102 -37.69 6.23 -1.07
N PRO A 103 -38.69 5.95 -0.19
CA PRO A 103 -39.76 4.99 -0.47
C PRO A 103 -40.43 5.22 -1.82
N GLY A 104 -40.57 4.15 -2.62
CA GLY A 104 -41.21 4.19 -3.94
C GLY A 104 -40.37 4.82 -5.07
N LEU A 105 -39.15 5.28 -4.79
CA LEU A 105 -38.22 5.78 -5.81
C LEU A 105 -37.24 4.70 -6.28
N SER A 106 -36.58 4.98 -7.40
CA SER A 106 -35.47 4.17 -7.88
C SER A 106 -34.28 5.03 -8.30
N GLN A 107 -33.08 4.46 -8.19
CA GLN A 107 -31.82 5.05 -8.60
C GLN A 107 -31.03 4.06 -9.46
N VAL A 108 -30.19 4.57 -10.35
CA VAL A 108 -29.30 3.76 -11.19
C VAL A 108 -27.86 3.90 -10.71
N ILE A 109 -27.18 2.77 -10.65
CA ILE A 109 -25.80 2.62 -10.21
C ILE A 109 -25.02 1.99 -11.35
N ASN A 110 -23.89 2.58 -11.71
CA ASN A 110 -23.03 2.03 -12.74
C ASN A 110 -21.71 1.66 -12.10
N ALA A 111 -21.35 0.39 -12.14
CA ALA A 111 -20.10 -0.13 -11.60
C ALA A 111 -19.27 -0.75 -12.72
N ASN A 112 -17.95 -0.62 -12.65
CA ASN A 112 -17.02 -1.37 -13.51
C ASN A 112 -16.39 -2.50 -12.70
N LEU A 113 -16.98 -3.68 -12.76
CA LEU A 113 -16.69 -4.78 -11.86
C LEU A 113 -15.57 -5.67 -12.40
N GLN A 114 -14.65 -6.08 -11.52
CA GLN A 114 -13.66 -7.11 -11.82
C GLN A 114 -14.24 -8.50 -11.49
N PRO A 115 -13.76 -9.59 -12.12
CA PRO A 115 -14.18 -10.94 -11.77
C PRO A 115 -13.95 -11.22 -10.27
N GLY A 116 -14.90 -11.85 -9.61
CA GLY A 116 -14.82 -12.14 -8.17
C GLY A 116 -16.18 -12.22 -7.48
N ASP A 117 -16.15 -12.47 -6.18
CA ASP A 117 -17.33 -12.54 -5.33
C ASP A 117 -17.42 -11.32 -4.42
N TYR A 118 -18.56 -10.64 -4.45
CA TYR A 118 -18.84 -9.43 -3.69
C TYR A 118 -20.06 -9.64 -2.80
N ALA A 119 -20.15 -8.88 -1.72
CA ALA A 119 -21.39 -8.76 -0.96
C ALA A 119 -22.19 -7.54 -1.44
N ILE A 120 -23.51 -7.60 -1.32
CA ILE A 120 -24.38 -6.43 -1.57
C ILE A 120 -25.24 -6.17 -0.34
N THR A 121 -25.49 -4.91 -0.02
CA THR A 121 -26.44 -4.56 1.05
C THR A 121 -27.87 -4.70 0.55
N CYS A 122 -28.80 -5.15 1.39
CA CYS A 122 -30.22 -5.21 1.06
C CYS A 122 -31.01 -4.13 1.82
N GLY A 123 -30.62 -2.86 1.68
CA GLY A 123 -31.29 -1.72 2.32
C GLY A 123 -30.76 -1.40 3.70
N LEU A 124 -31.47 -1.80 4.76
CA LEU A 124 -31.05 -1.49 6.13
C LEU A 124 -29.83 -2.34 6.54
N LEU A 125 -28.90 -1.75 7.29
CA LEU A 125 -27.69 -2.42 7.81
C LEU A 125 -27.96 -3.71 8.61
N SER A 126 -29.15 -3.82 9.21
CA SER A 126 -29.58 -5.01 9.96
C SER A 126 -30.05 -6.17 9.07
N ASN A 127 -30.27 -5.93 7.78
CA ASN A 127 -30.73 -6.94 6.83
C ASN A 127 -29.57 -7.86 6.44
N PRO A 128 -29.83 -9.15 6.18
CA PRO A 128 -28.80 -10.03 5.65
C PRO A 128 -28.27 -9.48 4.32
N ARG A 129 -26.95 -9.54 4.14
CA ARG A 129 -26.29 -9.17 2.89
C ARG A 129 -26.61 -10.19 1.80
N GLY A 130 -26.78 -9.70 0.57
CA GLY A 130 -26.82 -10.53 -0.63
C GLY A 130 -25.43 -10.81 -1.18
N THR A 131 -25.37 -11.56 -2.28
CA THR A 131 -24.14 -11.87 -3.01
C THR A 131 -24.19 -11.35 -4.44
N LEU A 132 -23.03 -10.97 -4.96
CA LEU A 132 -22.82 -10.61 -6.36
C LEU A 132 -21.60 -11.38 -6.88
N HIS A 133 -21.84 -12.37 -7.73
CA HIS A 133 -20.80 -13.11 -8.42
C HIS A 133 -20.50 -12.46 -9.77
N VAL A 134 -19.27 -12.06 -10.00
CA VAL A 134 -18.83 -11.44 -11.25
C VAL A 134 -18.00 -12.44 -12.03
N THR A 135 -18.51 -12.88 -13.17
CA THR A 135 -17.86 -13.90 -14.00
C THR A 135 -16.76 -13.29 -14.88
N PRO A 136 -15.65 -14.01 -15.12
CA PRO A 136 -14.63 -13.58 -16.06
C PRO A 136 -15.19 -13.39 -17.48
N THR A 137 -14.67 -12.38 -18.18
CA THR A 137 -14.88 -12.14 -19.61
C THR A 137 -13.53 -12.15 -20.34
N ALA A 138 -13.53 -12.37 -21.66
CA ALA A 138 -12.31 -12.27 -22.45
C ALA A 138 -11.61 -10.90 -22.29
N ALA A 139 -12.40 -9.83 -22.13
CA ALA A 139 -11.88 -8.48 -21.87
C ALA A 139 -11.26 -8.36 -20.47
N SER A 140 -11.88 -8.92 -19.43
CA SER A 140 -11.28 -8.90 -18.08
C SER A 140 -10.04 -9.77 -18.00
N ASP A 141 -10.01 -10.91 -18.69
CA ASP A 141 -8.83 -11.79 -18.75
C ASP A 141 -7.66 -11.12 -19.48
N ALA A 142 -7.96 -10.43 -20.59
CA ALA A 142 -6.98 -9.63 -21.30
C ALA A 142 -6.46 -8.46 -20.43
N ALA A 143 -7.35 -7.79 -19.70
CA ALA A 143 -6.98 -6.70 -18.80
C ALA A 143 -6.17 -7.18 -17.58
N ALA A 144 -6.46 -8.37 -17.04
CA ALA A 144 -5.68 -8.97 -15.95
C ALA A 144 -4.26 -9.35 -16.38
N LYS A 145 -4.08 -9.73 -17.66
CA LYS A 145 -2.78 -10.02 -18.27
C LYS A 145 -2.07 -8.79 -18.82
N ALA A 146 -2.75 -7.64 -18.89
CA ALA A 146 -2.15 -6.39 -19.32
C ALA A 146 -1.20 -5.88 -18.25
N LYS A 147 -0.12 -5.21 -18.69
CA LYS A 147 0.81 -4.54 -17.78
C LYS A 147 0.07 -3.46 -16.98
N PRO A 148 0.33 -3.32 -15.66
CA PRO A 148 -0.22 -2.22 -14.89
C PRO A 148 0.10 -0.87 -15.50
N SER A 149 -0.85 0.06 -15.43
CA SER A 149 -0.59 1.46 -15.81
C SER A 149 0.34 2.14 -14.81
N MET A 150 0.98 3.25 -15.20
CA MET A 150 1.82 4.05 -14.30
C MET A 150 1.14 4.47 -13.00
N VAL A 151 -0.16 4.73 -13.05
CA VAL A 151 -0.95 5.13 -11.88
C VAL A 151 -0.95 4.04 -10.80
N ALA A 152 -0.84 2.76 -11.19
CA ALA A 152 -0.81 1.65 -10.24
C ALA A 152 0.42 1.67 -9.33
N PHE A 153 1.51 2.34 -9.74
CA PHE A 153 2.75 2.44 -8.95
C PHE A 153 2.77 3.63 -7.98
N VAL A 154 1.83 4.58 -8.11
CA VAL A 154 1.77 5.76 -7.21
C VAL A 154 1.61 5.36 -5.75
N GLY A 155 0.71 4.40 -5.47
CA GLY A 155 0.51 3.85 -4.12
C GLY A 155 1.76 3.18 -3.58
N PRO A 156 2.29 2.12 -4.24
CA PRO A 156 3.54 1.46 -3.85
C PRO A 156 4.72 2.41 -3.62
N LEU A 157 4.94 3.38 -4.51
CA LEU A 157 6.02 4.36 -4.38
C LEU A 157 5.81 5.30 -3.19
N SER A 158 4.57 5.74 -2.95
CA SER A 158 4.24 6.57 -1.78
C SER A 158 4.47 5.83 -0.48
N GLU A 159 4.03 4.57 -0.40
CA GLU A 159 4.25 3.71 0.75
C GLU A 159 5.74 3.36 0.95
N PHE A 160 6.51 3.21 -0.13
CA PHE A 160 7.96 3.05 -0.02
C PHE A 160 8.63 4.33 0.50
N ARG A 161 8.16 5.52 0.09
CA ARG A 161 8.62 6.79 0.65
C ARG A 161 8.33 6.90 2.15
N VAL A 162 7.17 6.42 2.60
CA VAL A 162 6.85 6.31 4.04
C VAL A 162 7.81 5.35 4.73
N TYR A 163 8.09 4.19 4.14
CA TYR A 163 9.10 3.26 4.64
C TYR A 163 10.48 3.92 4.80
N LEU A 164 10.96 4.65 3.80
CA LEU A 164 12.23 5.38 3.86
C LEU A 164 12.20 6.45 4.97
N ALA A 165 11.08 7.15 5.17
CA ALA A 165 10.94 8.14 6.24
C ALA A 165 11.03 7.50 7.64
N VAL A 166 10.35 6.36 7.83
CA VAL A 166 10.33 5.61 9.09
C VAL A 166 11.71 5.00 9.37
N GLN A 167 12.29 4.30 8.40
CA GLN A 167 13.62 3.69 8.56
C GLN A 167 14.71 4.75 8.70
N GLY A 168 14.62 5.89 8.00
CA GLY A 168 15.53 7.02 8.18
C GLY A 168 15.46 7.59 9.60
N SER A 169 14.27 7.67 10.19
CA SER A 169 14.11 8.11 11.58
C SER A 169 14.67 7.09 12.56
N ALA A 170 14.47 5.79 12.29
CA ALA A 170 15.04 4.70 13.09
C ALA A 170 16.57 4.69 13.03
N LEU A 171 17.17 4.93 11.85
CA LEU A 171 18.61 5.06 11.67
C LEU A 171 19.16 6.24 12.46
N ILE A 172 18.57 7.44 12.34
CA ILE A 172 19.00 8.61 13.11
C ILE A 172 18.98 8.30 14.61
N LYS A 173 17.87 7.71 15.11
CA LYS A 173 17.75 7.32 16.52
C LYS A 173 18.85 6.34 16.95
N ALA A 174 19.14 5.32 16.14
CA ALA A 174 20.14 4.32 16.46
C ALA A 174 21.57 4.91 16.43
N VAL A 175 21.88 5.77 15.46
CA VAL A 175 23.18 6.47 15.40
C VAL A 175 23.32 7.48 16.55
N THR A 176 22.24 8.15 16.97
CA THR A 176 22.26 8.99 18.18
C THR A 176 22.58 8.15 19.44
N ALA A 177 22.03 6.95 19.56
CA ALA A 177 22.35 6.06 20.68
C ALA A 177 23.82 5.61 20.66
N LEU A 178 24.37 5.32 19.47
CA LEU A 178 25.80 5.02 19.30
C LEU A 178 26.69 6.21 19.67
N ASP A 179 26.37 7.41 19.19
CA ASP A 179 27.08 8.65 19.53
C ASP A 179 27.08 8.91 21.04
N GLN A 180 25.92 8.73 21.70
CA GLN A 180 25.79 8.87 23.16
C GLN A 180 26.62 7.81 23.92
N ALA A 181 26.64 6.57 23.44
CA ALA A 181 27.45 5.51 24.05
C ALA A 181 28.95 5.83 23.94
N ILE A 182 29.41 6.33 22.79
CA ILE A 182 30.79 6.78 22.59
C ILE A 182 31.10 7.96 23.53
N ALA A 183 30.20 8.95 23.61
CA ALA A 183 30.38 10.12 24.48
C ALA A 183 30.40 9.78 25.98
N SER A 184 29.79 8.67 26.39
CA SER A 184 29.81 8.20 27.79
C SER A 184 31.16 7.61 28.22
N GLY A 185 32.04 7.30 27.28
CA GLY A 185 33.32 6.62 27.56
C GLY A 185 33.20 5.11 27.80
N ASP A 186 32.03 4.51 27.62
CA ASP A 186 31.81 3.07 27.76
C ASP A 186 31.98 2.35 26.41
N LEU A 187 33.14 1.71 26.23
CA LEU A 187 33.45 0.95 25.01
C LEU A 187 32.49 -0.23 24.79
N ALA A 188 32.09 -0.94 25.84
CA ALA A 188 31.21 -2.10 25.70
C ALA A 188 29.80 -1.65 25.27
N GLN A 189 29.32 -0.54 25.82
CA GLN A 189 28.07 0.06 25.40
C GLN A 189 28.13 0.56 23.95
N ALA A 190 29.24 1.18 23.53
CA ALA A 190 29.44 1.64 22.16
C ALA A 190 29.46 0.47 21.16
N GLN A 191 30.18 -0.62 21.49
CA GLN A 191 30.18 -1.85 20.69
C GLN A 191 28.77 -2.45 20.56
N ALA A 192 28.01 -2.50 21.66
CA ALA A 192 26.63 -2.98 21.65
C ALA A 192 25.70 -2.09 20.82
N ALA A 193 25.88 -0.76 20.86
CA ALA A 193 25.08 0.20 20.10
C ALA A 193 25.42 0.23 18.60
N TYR A 194 26.62 -0.21 18.21
CA TYR A 194 27.05 -0.26 16.81
C TYR A 194 26.16 -1.20 15.98
N LEU A 195 25.86 -2.40 16.48
CA LEU A 195 25.11 -3.42 15.72
C LEU A 195 23.68 -2.95 15.33
N PRO A 196 22.84 -2.41 16.25
CA PRO A 196 21.53 -1.89 15.87
C PRO A 196 21.62 -0.69 14.91
N ALA A 197 22.59 0.20 15.09
CA ALA A 197 22.80 1.33 14.18
C ALA A 197 23.16 0.85 12.76
N ARG A 198 23.98 -0.19 12.69
CA ARG A 198 24.40 -0.79 11.44
C ARG A 198 23.26 -1.51 10.72
N ALA A 199 22.49 -2.31 11.44
CA ALA A 199 21.30 -2.96 10.89
C ALA A 199 20.26 -1.94 10.39
N ALA A 200 20.10 -0.81 11.10
CA ALA A 200 19.22 0.27 10.66
C ALA A 200 19.68 0.90 9.33
N TYR A 201 21.00 1.06 9.13
CA TYR A 201 21.53 1.53 7.85
C TYR A 201 21.30 0.53 6.73
N GLN A 202 21.53 -0.76 7.00
CA GLN A 202 21.41 -1.82 6.00
C GLN A 202 19.97 -2.00 5.48
N ARG A 203 18.94 -1.61 6.24
CA ARG A 203 17.56 -1.52 5.72
C ARG A 203 17.38 -0.40 4.69
N LEU A 204 18.22 0.63 4.71
CA LEU A 204 18.21 1.73 3.74
C LEU A 204 19.25 1.58 2.64
N ALA A 205 20.25 0.71 2.81
CA ALA A 205 21.39 0.57 1.90
C ALA A 205 21.01 0.46 0.41
N PRO A 206 20.00 -0.33 -0.02
CA PRO A 206 19.59 -0.36 -1.42
C PRO A 206 19.25 1.03 -1.99
N ALA A 207 18.56 1.86 -1.20
CA ALA A 207 18.20 3.23 -1.61
C ALA A 207 19.37 4.21 -1.43
N ALA A 208 20.15 4.08 -0.34
CA ALA A 208 21.28 4.94 -0.03
C ALA A 208 22.39 4.87 -1.09
N GLN A 209 22.64 3.69 -1.65
CA GLN A 209 23.65 3.44 -2.70
C GLN A 209 23.43 4.24 -4.00
N ARG A 210 22.24 4.83 -4.19
CA ARG A 210 22.00 5.79 -5.29
C ARG A 210 22.67 7.15 -5.07
N LEU A 211 23.01 7.47 -3.83
CA LEU A 211 23.63 8.72 -3.39
C LEU A 211 25.11 8.46 -3.13
N ALA A 212 25.84 8.08 -4.19
CA ALA A 212 27.18 7.48 -4.09
C ALA A 212 28.16 8.27 -3.20
N GLU A 213 28.20 9.59 -3.32
CA GLU A 213 29.07 10.40 -2.45
C GLU A 213 28.68 10.27 -0.98
N LEU A 214 27.39 10.40 -0.66
CA LEU A 214 26.90 10.30 0.71
C LEU A 214 27.03 8.87 1.26
N ASP A 215 26.77 7.85 0.45
CA ASP A 215 26.98 6.43 0.79
C ASP A 215 28.47 6.17 1.11
N ASN A 216 29.41 6.75 0.35
CA ASN A 216 30.83 6.63 0.65
C ASN A 216 31.20 7.28 2.00
N HIS A 217 30.66 8.45 2.31
CA HIS A 217 30.89 9.10 3.61
C HIS A 217 30.33 8.29 4.79
N ILE A 218 29.26 7.52 4.57
CA ILE A 218 28.60 6.75 5.63
C ILE A 218 29.16 5.32 5.75
N ASN A 219 29.47 4.67 4.63
CA ASN A 219 29.62 3.21 4.53
C ASN A 219 30.86 2.77 3.72
N ALA A 220 31.77 3.66 3.33
CA ALA A 220 32.99 3.22 2.66
C ALA A 220 33.86 2.37 3.60
N ARG A 221 34.36 1.26 3.07
CA ARG A 221 35.34 0.40 3.73
C ARG A 221 36.75 0.91 3.52
N ALA A 222 37.66 0.54 4.43
CA ALA A 222 39.06 0.98 4.40
C ALA A 222 39.77 0.63 3.07
N ASP A 223 39.43 -0.48 2.42
CA ASP A 223 40.06 -0.91 1.17
C ASP A 223 39.74 -0.04 -0.05
N TYR A 224 38.76 0.87 0.05
CA TYR A 224 38.51 1.89 -0.97
C TYR A 224 39.45 3.11 -0.85
N PHE A 225 40.29 3.17 0.17
CA PHE A 225 41.20 4.28 0.42
C PHE A 225 42.67 3.85 0.25
N GLU A 226 43.50 4.72 -0.34
CA GLU A 226 44.92 4.42 -0.60
C GLU A 226 45.69 4.08 0.68
N LYS A 227 45.44 4.84 1.76
CA LYS A 227 46.08 4.64 3.06
C LYS A 227 45.28 3.74 4.00
N ARG A 228 44.21 3.11 3.51
CA ARG A 228 43.31 2.25 4.26
C ARG A 228 42.83 2.88 5.57
N GLU A 229 43.01 2.20 6.70
CA GLU A 229 42.57 2.68 8.02
C GLU A 229 43.27 3.97 8.46
N GLN A 230 44.41 4.32 7.84
CA GLN A 230 45.15 5.55 8.12
C GLN A 230 44.77 6.71 7.19
N ASP A 231 43.83 6.48 6.26
CA ASP A 231 43.39 7.53 5.34
C ASP A 231 42.54 8.57 6.08
N PRO A 232 42.83 9.89 5.95
CA PRO A 232 42.01 10.92 6.58
C PRO A 232 40.58 10.98 6.01
N GLY A 233 40.35 10.42 4.81
CA GLY A 233 39.02 10.27 4.23
C GLY A 233 38.24 9.07 4.77
N PHE A 234 38.87 8.15 5.49
CA PHE A 234 38.19 6.98 6.06
C PHE A 234 37.38 7.38 7.30
N VAL A 235 36.08 7.57 7.09
CA VAL A 235 35.09 8.00 8.09
C VAL A 235 33.87 7.06 8.09
N GLY A 236 32.80 7.42 8.81
CA GLY A 236 31.53 6.67 8.78
C GLY A 236 31.56 5.38 9.61
N PHE A 237 30.66 4.46 9.31
CA PHE A 237 30.44 3.23 10.08
C PHE A 237 31.71 2.39 10.22
N HIS A 238 32.41 2.08 9.13
CA HIS A 238 33.56 1.17 9.20
C HIS A 238 34.77 1.80 9.90
N ARG A 239 34.89 3.14 9.92
CA ARG A 239 35.91 3.82 10.73
C ARG A 239 35.60 3.71 12.22
N LEU A 240 34.33 3.81 12.61
CA LEU A 240 33.87 3.54 13.97
C LEU A 240 34.07 2.07 14.32
N GLU A 241 33.71 1.16 13.42
CA GLU A 241 33.90 -0.28 13.59
C GLU A 241 35.36 -0.64 13.89
N TYR A 242 36.30 -0.08 13.12
CA TYR A 242 37.73 -0.27 13.32
C TYR A 242 38.17 0.21 14.72
N ALA A 243 37.73 1.40 15.15
CA ALA A 243 38.07 1.92 16.48
C ALA A 243 37.51 1.02 17.60
N LEU A 244 36.24 0.67 17.49
CA LEU A 244 35.50 -0.02 18.55
C LEU A 244 35.93 -1.48 18.68
N PHE A 245 36.10 -2.20 17.58
CA PHE A 245 36.30 -3.66 17.61
C PHE A 245 37.77 -4.06 17.45
N GLN A 246 38.52 -3.40 16.56
CA GLN A 246 39.92 -3.74 16.30
C GLN A 246 40.89 -3.00 17.23
N GLN A 247 40.74 -1.68 17.37
CA GLN A 247 41.62 -0.88 18.26
C GLN A 247 41.16 -0.90 19.72
N ARG A 248 39.87 -1.19 19.95
CA ARG A 248 39.24 -1.21 21.27
C ARG A 248 39.46 0.10 22.04
N THR A 249 39.30 1.23 21.34
CA THR A 249 39.45 2.58 21.89
C THR A 249 38.26 3.48 21.52
N LEU A 250 38.06 4.52 22.32
CA LEU A 250 37.15 5.63 22.06
C LEU A 250 37.90 6.95 21.76
N ASP A 251 39.24 6.90 21.71
CA ASP A 251 40.08 8.05 21.42
C ASP A 251 39.80 8.59 20.00
N ASP A 252 39.54 9.89 19.91
CA ASP A 252 39.23 10.61 18.67
C ASP A 252 38.03 10.06 17.86
N VAL A 253 37.17 9.24 18.48
CA VAL A 253 36.01 8.63 17.82
C VAL A 253 34.79 9.55 17.81
N ALA A 254 34.62 10.41 18.82
CA ALA A 254 33.44 11.26 18.97
C ALA A 254 33.17 12.18 17.76
N PRO A 255 34.16 12.87 17.16
CA PRO A 255 33.92 13.67 15.95
C PRO A 255 33.41 12.84 14.76
N ILE A 256 33.82 11.58 14.67
CA ILE A 256 33.43 10.66 13.59
C ILE A 256 31.97 10.23 13.76
N ALA A 257 31.55 9.94 15.00
CA ALA A 257 30.16 9.59 15.32
C ALA A 257 29.20 10.78 15.09
N GLN A 258 29.60 11.99 15.50
CA GLN A 258 28.83 13.21 15.24
C GLN A 258 28.70 13.49 13.74
N ARG A 259 29.78 13.28 12.98
CA ARG A 259 29.74 13.43 11.51
C ARG A 259 28.80 12.40 10.88
N LEU A 260 28.88 11.14 11.29
CA LEU A 260 27.98 10.08 10.84
C LEU A 260 26.51 10.44 11.13
N LEU A 261 26.20 10.99 12.31
CA LEU A 261 24.85 11.44 12.65
C LEU A 261 24.34 12.53 11.69
N ALA A 262 25.19 13.49 11.34
CA ALA A 262 24.88 14.53 10.36
C ALA A 262 24.66 13.94 8.95
N ASP A 263 25.52 13.01 8.54
CA ASP A 263 25.44 12.37 7.22
C ASP A 263 24.17 11.49 7.09
N VAL A 264 23.80 10.71 8.11
CA VAL A 264 22.54 9.92 8.08
C VAL A 264 21.27 10.80 8.16
N THR A 265 21.38 11.97 8.78
CA THR A 265 20.30 12.97 8.76
C THR A 265 20.12 13.55 7.36
N THR A 266 21.23 13.87 6.70
CA THR A 266 21.26 14.32 5.30
C THR A 266 20.74 13.22 4.36
N LEU A 267 21.09 11.95 4.62
CA LEU A 267 20.62 10.81 3.85
C LEU A 267 19.10 10.73 3.85
N LYS A 268 18.47 10.79 5.03
CA LYS A 268 17.02 10.80 5.14
C LYS A 268 16.40 11.95 4.33
N GLN A 269 16.96 13.16 4.43
CA GLN A 269 16.44 14.32 3.70
C GLN A 269 16.52 14.12 2.18
N GLN A 270 17.68 13.66 1.67
CA GLN A 270 17.87 13.45 0.24
C GLN A 270 17.01 12.30 -0.30
N LEU A 271 16.89 11.19 0.44
CA LEU A 271 16.00 10.08 0.07
C LEU A 271 14.54 10.50 -0.04
N LEU A 272 14.08 11.44 0.80
CA LEU A 272 12.71 11.94 0.77
C LEU A 272 12.48 13.08 -0.23
N ALA A 273 13.55 13.74 -0.68
CA ALA A 273 13.49 14.81 -1.67
C ALA A 273 13.52 14.27 -3.11
N GLN A 274 14.19 13.14 -3.33
CA GLN A 274 14.32 12.54 -4.66
C GLN A 274 13.15 11.61 -4.98
N SER A 275 12.64 11.70 -6.21
CA SER A 275 11.70 10.70 -6.72
C SER A 275 12.41 9.36 -6.97
N LEU A 276 11.70 8.28 -6.68
CA LEU A 276 12.08 6.92 -7.03
C LEU A 276 11.27 6.51 -8.26
N PRO A 277 11.90 6.33 -9.44
CA PRO A 277 11.21 5.76 -10.59
C PRO A 277 10.74 4.32 -10.30
N PRO A 278 9.60 3.86 -10.85
CA PRO A 278 9.07 2.52 -10.59
C PRO A 278 10.07 1.38 -10.85
N GLU A 279 10.84 1.46 -11.94
CA GLU A 279 11.88 0.48 -12.30
C GLU A 279 13.02 0.40 -11.28
N GLN A 280 13.21 1.48 -10.52
CA GLN A 280 14.21 1.52 -9.46
C GLN A 280 13.73 0.93 -8.15
N LEU A 281 12.42 0.72 -7.95
CA LEU A 281 11.90 0.13 -6.72
C LEU A 281 12.42 -1.30 -6.50
N VAL A 282 12.46 -2.10 -7.57
CA VAL A 282 12.99 -3.47 -7.53
C VAL A 282 14.49 -3.50 -7.79
N SER A 283 14.98 -2.76 -8.80
CA SER A 283 16.38 -2.89 -9.24
C SER A 283 17.41 -2.46 -8.19
N ILE A 284 17.08 -1.55 -7.27
CA ILE A 284 17.98 -1.20 -6.15
C ILE A 284 18.22 -2.39 -5.22
N VAL A 285 17.18 -3.19 -4.95
CA VAL A 285 17.25 -4.37 -4.09
C VAL A 285 18.01 -5.48 -4.79
N VAL A 286 17.72 -5.70 -6.08
CA VAL A 286 18.45 -6.66 -6.92
C VAL A 286 19.95 -6.35 -6.93
N ARG A 287 20.36 -5.10 -7.19
CA ARG A 287 21.78 -4.71 -7.19
C ARG A 287 22.43 -4.98 -5.84
N ASN A 288 21.75 -4.67 -4.75
CA ASN A 288 22.26 -4.89 -3.40
C ASN A 288 22.45 -6.39 -3.07
N LEU A 289 21.48 -7.23 -3.46
CA LEU A 289 21.55 -8.68 -3.29
C LEU A 289 22.59 -9.35 -4.21
N ASN A 290 22.76 -8.87 -5.43
CA ASN A 290 23.86 -9.30 -6.30
C ASN A 290 25.22 -8.95 -5.69
N SER A 291 25.40 -7.72 -5.17
CA SER A 291 26.61 -7.36 -4.44
C SER A 291 26.84 -8.22 -3.18
N LEU A 292 25.76 -8.58 -2.47
CA LEU A 292 25.84 -9.52 -1.35
C LEU A 292 26.35 -10.88 -1.83
N ALA A 293 25.73 -11.43 -2.87
CA ALA A 293 26.05 -12.76 -3.40
C ALA A 293 27.47 -12.85 -3.98
N ASP A 294 27.82 -11.89 -4.84
CA ASP A 294 29.02 -11.97 -5.67
C ASP A 294 30.28 -11.55 -4.89
N VAL A 295 30.12 -10.77 -3.81
CA VAL A 295 31.25 -10.18 -3.08
C VAL A 295 31.14 -10.47 -1.58
N ARG A 296 30.15 -9.89 -0.90
CA ARG A 296 30.17 -9.76 0.57
C ARG A 296 30.02 -11.10 1.31
N ALA A 297 29.18 -12.01 0.82
CA ALA A 297 28.98 -13.30 1.46
C ALA A 297 30.19 -14.23 1.35
N GLY A 298 31.00 -14.15 0.30
CA GLY A 298 32.20 -14.97 0.19
C GLY A 298 33.27 -14.52 1.20
N SER A 299 33.54 -13.21 1.23
CA SER A 299 34.65 -12.63 1.96
C SER A 299 34.35 -12.31 3.42
N GLY A 300 33.11 -11.94 3.76
CA GLY A 300 32.82 -11.28 5.04
C GLY A 300 33.46 -9.89 5.11
N GLU A 301 33.58 -9.24 3.95
CA GLU A 301 34.31 -7.98 3.86
C GLU A 301 33.53 -6.78 4.37
N GLU A 302 32.23 -6.90 4.60
CA GLU A 302 31.41 -5.77 5.01
C GLU A 302 31.78 -5.38 6.44
N GLU A 303 31.80 -6.34 7.37
CA GLU A 303 32.07 -6.10 8.79
C GLU A 303 33.38 -6.75 9.24
N ARG A 304 34.51 -6.28 8.69
CA ARG A 304 35.83 -6.93 8.86
C ARG A 304 36.36 -6.98 10.29
N TYR A 305 35.85 -6.11 11.17
CA TYR A 305 36.37 -5.99 12.53
C TYR A 305 35.34 -6.45 13.57
N SER A 306 34.05 -6.21 13.33
CA SER A 306 32.96 -6.63 14.21
C SER A 306 32.45 -8.04 13.89
N HIS A 307 32.74 -8.56 12.69
CA HIS A 307 32.31 -9.87 12.18
C HIS A 307 30.80 -10.05 12.25
N SER A 308 30.05 -8.99 11.97
CA SER A 308 28.61 -8.91 12.19
C SER A 308 27.77 -8.90 10.90
N ASP A 309 28.35 -9.33 9.77
CA ASP A 309 27.79 -9.25 8.41
C ASP A 309 26.35 -9.80 8.30
N LEU A 310 26.05 -10.89 9.02
CA LEU A 310 24.71 -11.51 9.01
C LEU A 310 23.59 -10.55 9.42
N ASN A 311 23.86 -9.61 10.33
CA ASN A 311 22.88 -8.59 10.71
C ASN A 311 22.53 -7.67 9.54
N GLY A 312 23.54 -7.30 8.75
CA GLY A 312 23.35 -6.51 7.54
C GLY A 312 22.61 -7.29 6.46
N PHE A 313 22.95 -8.57 6.25
CA PHE A 313 22.29 -9.42 5.27
C PHE A 313 20.80 -9.62 5.60
N ALA A 314 20.47 -9.85 6.88
CA ALA A 314 19.09 -9.94 7.34
C ALA A 314 18.32 -8.63 7.13
N ALA A 315 18.95 -7.48 7.41
CA ALA A 315 18.38 -6.17 7.15
C ALA A 315 18.16 -5.88 5.65
N ASN A 316 19.05 -6.34 4.77
CA ASN A 316 18.84 -6.27 3.32
C ASN A 316 17.64 -7.13 2.89
N GLY A 317 17.48 -8.34 3.47
CA GLY A 317 16.31 -9.20 3.25
C GLY A 317 14.99 -8.55 3.68
N GLN A 318 14.97 -7.86 4.82
CA GLN A 318 13.78 -7.11 5.28
C GLN A 318 13.32 -6.05 4.28
N THR A 319 14.26 -5.36 3.61
CA THR A 319 13.92 -4.40 2.56
C THR A 319 13.41 -5.09 1.29
N ALA A 320 13.93 -6.27 0.96
CA ALA A 320 13.40 -7.08 -0.14
C ALA A 320 11.94 -7.48 0.11
N HIS A 321 11.62 -7.97 1.32
CA HIS A 321 10.23 -8.24 1.75
C HIS A 321 9.34 -7.02 1.58
N LYS A 322 9.77 -5.85 2.08
CA LYS A 322 8.97 -4.63 1.96
C LYS A 322 8.65 -4.29 0.51
N VAL A 323 9.63 -4.38 -0.40
CA VAL A 323 9.39 -4.10 -1.83
C VAL A 323 8.41 -5.11 -2.44
N VAL A 324 8.54 -6.39 -2.11
CA VAL A 324 7.63 -7.44 -2.59
C VAL A 324 6.21 -7.21 -2.08
N ASP A 325 6.04 -6.91 -0.80
CA ASP A 325 4.72 -6.64 -0.21
C ASP A 325 3.99 -5.46 -0.86
N LEU A 326 4.74 -4.41 -1.23
CA LEU A 326 4.19 -3.26 -1.94
C LEU A 326 3.71 -3.61 -3.35
N LEU A 327 4.34 -4.57 -4.00
CA LEU A 327 4.01 -5.01 -5.36
C LEU A 327 3.08 -6.23 -5.39
N ARG A 328 2.90 -6.91 -4.27
CA ARG A 328 2.12 -8.15 -4.12
C ARG A 328 0.70 -8.05 -4.68
N PRO A 329 -0.07 -6.96 -4.46
CA PRO A 329 -1.42 -6.87 -5.04
C PRO A 329 -1.42 -6.90 -6.58
N MET A 330 -0.43 -6.27 -7.22
CA MET A 330 -0.30 -6.29 -8.68
C MET A 330 0.20 -7.65 -9.17
N LEU A 331 1.24 -8.18 -8.54
CA LEU A 331 1.80 -9.50 -8.88
C LEU A 331 0.77 -10.62 -8.73
N SER A 332 -0.05 -10.60 -7.68
CA SER A 332 -1.11 -11.60 -7.48
C SER A 332 -2.14 -11.58 -8.60
N LYS A 333 -2.41 -10.40 -9.17
CA LYS A 333 -3.39 -10.22 -10.24
C LYS A 333 -2.85 -10.60 -11.62
N SER A 334 -1.62 -10.19 -11.95
CA SER A 334 -1.09 -10.29 -13.32
C SER A 334 0.06 -11.28 -13.49
N ALA A 335 0.69 -11.75 -12.41
CA ALA A 335 1.93 -12.54 -12.44
C ALA A 335 2.09 -13.46 -11.21
N ALA A 336 1.06 -14.25 -10.90
CA ALA A 336 1.03 -15.09 -9.69
C ALA A 336 2.16 -16.14 -9.64
N ASP A 337 2.62 -16.64 -10.79
CA ASP A 337 3.74 -17.57 -10.87
C ASP A 337 5.08 -16.90 -10.53
N VAL A 338 5.25 -15.62 -10.90
CA VAL A 338 6.41 -14.81 -10.50
C VAL A 338 6.36 -14.56 -9.00
N LEU A 339 5.20 -14.19 -8.46
CA LEU A 339 5.04 -14.00 -7.02
C LEU A 339 5.42 -15.25 -6.22
N ALA A 340 4.95 -16.42 -6.64
CA ALA A 340 5.26 -17.68 -5.95
C ALA A 340 6.77 -17.99 -5.95
N LYS A 341 7.48 -17.73 -7.06
CA LYS A 341 8.94 -17.88 -7.15
C LYS A 341 9.68 -16.91 -6.22
N VAL A 342 9.21 -15.65 -6.16
CA VAL A 342 9.77 -14.62 -5.28
C VAL A 342 9.56 -14.99 -3.82
N ASP A 343 8.35 -15.39 -3.42
CA ASP A 343 8.02 -15.81 -2.06
C ASP A 343 8.87 -17.01 -1.61
N GLN A 344 9.05 -17.99 -2.49
CA GLN A 344 9.93 -19.12 -2.23
C GLN A 344 11.38 -18.66 -2.03
N ALA A 345 11.89 -17.79 -2.90
CA ALA A 345 13.27 -17.32 -2.81
C ALA A 345 13.52 -16.45 -1.55
N LEU A 346 12.54 -15.66 -1.14
CA LEU A 346 12.56 -14.91 0.13
C LEU A 346 12.63 -15.87 1.31
N GLY A 347 11.71 -16.84 1.39
CA GLY A 347 11.68 -17.82 2.47
C GLY A 347 12.95 -18.66 2.55
N ASP A 348 13.52 -19.04 1.40
CA ASP A 348 14.79 -19.76 1.32
C ASP A 348 15.98 -18.94 1.84
N PHE A 349 16.03 -17.64 1.51
CA PHE A 349 17.08 -16.74 1.99
C PHE A 349 16.97 -16.49 3.49
N ASP A 350 15.76 -16.22 3.98
CA ASP A 350 15.50 -16.05 5.41
C ASP A 350 15.85 -17.32 6.19
N SER A 351 15.42 -18.48 5.72
CA SER A 351 15.72 -19.77 6.38
C SER A 351 17.23 -20.02 6.47
N GLN A 352 17.98 -19.67 5.42
CA GLN A 352 19.44 -19.80 5.41
C GLN A 352 20.10 -18.90 6.48
N LEU A 353 19.63 -17.67 6.64
CA LEU A 353 20.15 -16.76 7.67
C LEU A 353 19.68 -17.19 9.06
N ASP A 354 18.42 -17.57 9.22
CA ASP A 354 17.83 -17.94 10.50
C ASP A 354 18.49 -19.17 11.13
N ALA A 355 18.99 -20.09 10.31
CA ALA A 355 19.82 -21.22 10.77
C ALA A 355 21.15 -20.80 11.42
N LEU A 356 21.56 -19.54 11.27
CA LEU A 356 22.78 -18.95 11.83
C LEU A 356 22.49 -18.00 13.01
N LYS A 357 21.26 -18.03 13.55
CA LYS A 357 20.91 -17.28 14.77
C LYS A 357 21.51 -17.93 16.03
N SER A 358 21.84 -17.09 17.00
CA SER A 358 22.25 -17.43 18.36
C SER A 358 21.27 -16.83 19.38
N ALA A 359 21.50 -17.02 20.68
CA ALA A 359 20.69 -16.40 21.72
C ALA A 359 20.74 -14.85 21.68
N ASP A 360 21.86 -14.29 21.21
CA ASP A 360 22.14 -12.86 21.19
C ASP A 360 21.99 -12.22 19.79
N GLY A 361 21.33 -12.93 18.85
CA GLY A 361 21.13 -12.45 17.47
C GLY A 361 21.68 -13.44 16.45
N TYR A 362 22.75 -13.07 15.75
CA TYR A 362 23.44 -13.94 14.79
C TYR A 362 24.83 -14.35 15.32
N VAL A 363 25.32 -15.52 14.90
CA VAL A 363 26.71 -15.91 15.18
C VAL A 363 27.70 -14.95 14.51
N SER A 364 28.93 -14.86 15.05
CA SER A 364 30.02 -14.15 14.36
C SER A 364 30.27 -14.76 12.98
N TYR A 365 30.60 -13.92 12.00
CA TYR A 365 30.87 -14.36 10.64
C TYR A 365 32.08 -15.29 10.54
N ASP A 366 32.99 -15.25 11.52
CA ASP A 366 34.12 -16.19 11.62
C ASP A 366 33.68 -17.63 11.89
N ALA A 367 32.52 -17.81 12.54
CA ALA A 367 31.93 -19.13 12.77
C ALA A 367 31.17 -19.66 11.53
N VAL A 368 30.92 -18.82 10.53
CA VAL A 368 30.23 -19.20 9.31
C VAL A 368 31.22 -19.84 8.34
N THR A 369 31.06 -21.15 8.15
CA THR A 369 31.94 -21.95 7.28
C THR A 369 31.88 -21.49 5.82
N SER A 370 32.94 -21.76 5.06
CA SER A 370 32.98 -21.46 3.61
C SER A 370 31.77 -22.06 2.85
N ALA A 371 31.33 -23.27 3.21
CA ALA A 371 30.14 -23.87 2.61
C ALA A 371 28.85 -23.09 2.94
N GLN A 372 28.67 -22.64 4.18
CA GLN A 372 27.53 -21.80 4.56
C GLN A 372 27.58 -20.43 3.88
N ARG A 373 28.77 -19.83 3.74
CA ARG A 373 28.99 -18.59 3.00
C ARG A 373 28.56 -18.73 1.53
N GLN A 374 28.95 -19.83 0.87
CA GLN A 374 28.50 -20.15 -0.48
C GLN A 374 26.99 -20.35 -0.57
N GLN A 375 26.36 -20.96 0.45
CA GLN A 375 24.90 -21.11 0.49
C GLN A 375 24.19 -19.76 0.65
N ILE A 376 24.67 -18.87 1.53
CA ILE A 376 24.14 -17.49 1.65
C ILE A 376 24.23 -16.77 0.30
N ALA A 377 25.40 -16.83 -0.35
CA ALA A 377 25.60 -16.23 -1.66
C ALA A 377 24.64 -16.79 -2.72
N ALA A 378 24.49 -18.11 -2.78
CA ALA A 378 23.58 -18.77 -3.72
C ALA A 378 22.12 -18.38 -3.48
N LYS A 379 21.66 -18.32 -2.21
CA LYS A 379 20.29 -17.91 -1.87
C LYS A 379 20.04 -16.44 -2.17
N ALA A 380 20.99 -15.56 -1.89
CA ALA A 380 20.90 -14.15 -2.26
C ALA A 380 20.84 -13.96 -3.79
N LYS A 381 21.64 -14.73 -4.55
CA LYS A 381 21.60 -14.71 -6.02
C LYS A 381 20.27 -15.21 -6.57
N ALA A 382 19.73 -16.29 -5.99
CA ALA A 382 18.43 -16.83 -6.37
C ALA A 382 17.31 -15.81 -6.09
N LEU A 383 17.36 -15.13 -4.94
CA LEU A 383 16.42 -14.06 -4.61
C LEU A 383 16.54 -12.86 -5.57
N ALA A 384 17.76 -12.39 -5.85
CA ALA A 384 17.99 -11.33 -6.85
C ALA A 384 17.41 -11.72 -8.22
N THR A 385 17.64 -12.95 -8.67
CA THR A 385 17.13 -13.48 -9.95
C THR A 385 15.60 -13.56 -9.97
N ALA A 386 14.97 -13.98 -8.85
CA ALA A 386 13.52 -14.03 -8.76
C ALA A 386 12.91 -12.61 -8.80
N LEU A 387 13.52 -11.66 -8.08
CA LEU A 387 13.11 -10.26 -8.07
C LEU A 387 13.26 -9.60 -9.46
N ASP A 388 14.32 -9.91 -10.21
CA ASP A 388 14.49 -9.45 -11.60
C ASP A 388 13.34 -9.89 -12.52
N GLY A 389 12.65 -10.99 -12.19
CA GLY A 389 11.46 -11.43 -12.90
C GLY A 389 10.25 -10.50 -12.74
N ILE A 390 10.24 -9.59 -11.75
CA ILE A 390 9.13 -8.66 -11.51
C ILE A 390 9.05 -7.59 -12.59
N ASP A 391 10.19 -7.06 -13.04
CA ASP A 391 10.23 -6.02 -14.07
C ASP A 391 9.53 -6.44 -15.37
N PRO A 392 9.92 -7.52 -16.07
CA PRO A 392 9.23 -7.93 -17.29
C PRO A 392 7.75 -8.28 -17.05
N ALA A 393 7.39 -8.77 -15.87
CA ALA A 393 6.02 -9.14 -15.51
C ALA A 393 5.10 -7.92 -15.31
N LEU A 394 5.61 -6.84 -14.71
CA LEU A 394 4.86 -5.61 -14.47
C LEU A 394 5.17 -4.52 -15.52
N GLY A 395 6.17 -4.73 -16.36
CA GLY A 395 6.62 -3.82 -17.40
C GLY A 395 7.36 -2.58 -16.92
N LEU A 396 8.13 -2.64 -15.82
CA LEU A 396 8.69 -1.44 -15.16
C LEU A 396 9.67 -0.65 -16.03
N SER A 397 10.58 -1.31 -16.75
CA SER A 397 11.60 -0.67 -17.59
C SER A 397 11.07 -0.09 -18.92
N GLY A 398 9.76 -0.18 -19.18
CA GLY A 398 9.11 0.37 -20.37
C GLY A 398 8.18 1.56 -20.09
N LEU A 399 8.26 2.13 -18.88
CA LEU A 399 7.33 3.12 -18.34
C LEU A 399 7.82 4.56 -18.41
#